data_AF-A0A536GI77-F1
#
_entry.id   AF-A0A536GI77-F1
#
_cell.length_a   1.000
_cell.length_b   1.000
_cell.length_c   1.000
_cell.angle_alpha   90.00
_cell.angle_beta   90.00
_cell.angle_gamma   90.00
#
_symmetry.space_group_name_H-M   'P 1'
#
loop_
_entity.id
_entity.type
_entity.pdbx_description
1 polymer ?
#
loop_
_entity_poly.entity_id
_entity_poly.type
_entity_poly.pdbx_seq_one_letter_code
_entity_poly.pdbx_strand_id
1 'polypeptide(L)'
;MDPRAADLLSRPLIGQLGFHGLDGYPRVIPVWFELRGGELVIASPPATYKGHALSRDGRAALSVSTAERPYLIVSVVADATVERLAESERIELVSALALRYLGPDGARLYLDVWSKEGHPGDGELIRLAPRKIRFSTS
;
A
#
# COMPACT_ATOMS: atom_id res chain seq x y z
N MET A 1 8.64 12.13 -11.82
CA MET A 1 7.74 10.99 -12.13
C MET A 1 6.93 11.33 -13.38
N ASP A 2 6.62 10.35 -14.23
CA ASP A 2 5.73 10.52 -15.39
C ASP A 2 4.31 10.95 -14.91
N PRO A 3 3.71 12.03 -15.46
CA PRO A 3 2.38 12.49 -15.04
C PRO A 3 1.28 11.42 -15.15
N ARG A 4 1.36 10.52 -16.14
CA ARG A 4 0.39 9.43 -16.33
C ARG A 4 0.54 8.35 -15.26
N ALA A 5 1.77 8.11 -14.82
CA ALA A 5 2.02 7.21 -13.69
C ALA A 5 1.50 7.83 -12.39
N ALA A 6 1.74 9.14 -12.19
CA ALA A 6 1.25 9.87 -11.03
C ALA A 6 -0.29 9.86 -10.98
N ASP A 7 -0.95 10.10 -12.11
CA ASP A 7 -2.42 10.01 -12.23
C ASP A 7 -2.94 8.63 -11.81
N LEU A 8 -2.40 7.56 -12.41
CA LEU A 8 -2.88 6.20 -12.10
C LEU A 8 -2.62 5.81 -10.64
N LEU A 9 -1.46 6.16 -10.08
CA LEU A 9 -1.16 5.95 -8.66
C LEU A 9 -2.02 6.82 -7.72
N SER A 10 -2.56 7.93 -8.22
CA SER A 10 -3.46 8.80 -7.45
C SER A 10 -4.91 8.30 -7.42
N ARG A 11 -5.27 7.27 -8.20
CA ARG A 11 -6.60 6.63 -8.16
C ARG A 11 -6.70 5.54 -7.08
N PRO A 12 -7.90 5.25 -6.55
CA PRO A 12 -8.12 4.21 -5.53
C PRO A 12 -8.11 2.79 -6.14
N LEU A 13 -7.03 2.45 -6.84
CA LEU A 13 -6.81 1.14 -7.42
C LEU A 13 -6.04 0.25 -6.43
N ILE A 14 -6.34 -1.05 -6.44
CA ILE A 14 -5.64 -2.02 -5.60
C ILE A 14 -4.22 -2.23 -6.15
N GLY A 15 -3.22 -2.04 -5.28
CA GLY A 15 -1.84 -2.35 -5.61
C GLY A 15 -1.53 -3.82 -5.38
N GLN A 16 -0.80 -4.44 -6.30
CA GLN A 16 -0.23 -5.77 -6.15
C GLN A 16 1.20 -5.63 -5.64
N LEU A 17 1.38 -5.80 -4.33
CA LEU A 17 2.67 -5.67 -3.65
C LEU A 17 3.47 -6.97 -3.78
N GLY A 18 4.55 -6.92 -4.54
CA GLY A 18 5.57 -7.95 -4.66
C GLY A 18 6.69 -7.78 -3.65
N PHE A 19 7.09 -8.85 -2.96
CA PHE A 19 8.22 -8.88 -2.03
C PHE A 19 8.78 -10.30 -1.89
N HIS A 20 9.99 -10.46 -1.35
CA HIS A 20 10.53 -11.78 -1.03
C HIS A 20 10.05 -12.23 0.35
N GLY A 21 9.52 -13.45 0.44
CA GLY A 21 9.18 -14.10 1.70
C GLY A 21 10.41 -14.43 2.53
N LEU A 22 10.19 -14.74 3.81
CA LEU A 22 11.26 -15.12 4.75
C LEU A 22 11.97 -16.44 4.34
N ASP A 23 11.29 -17.24 3.52
CA ASP A 23 11.76 -18.48 2.89
C ASP A 23 12.44 -18.24 1.52
N GLY A 24 12.58 -16.98 1.09
CA GLY A 24 13.21 -16.59 -0.17
C GLY A 24 12.30 -16.66 -1.40
N TYR A 25 11.08 -17.19 -1.29
CA TYR A 25 10.13 -17.23 -2.40
C TYR A 25 9.40 -15.91 -2.57
N PRO A 26 9.09 -15.47 -3.80
CA PRO A 26 8.31 -14.26 -4.01
C PRO A 26 6.89 -14.40 -3.43
N ARG A 27 6.33 -13.28 -3.00
CA ARG A 27 4.96 -13.10 -2.55
C ARG A 27 4.34 -11.95 -3.30
N VAL A 28 3.06 -12.07 -3.65
CA VAL A 28 2.28 -10.98 -4.22
C VAL A 28 0.96 -10.91 -3.47
N ILE A 29 0.65 -9.74 -2.90
CA ILE A 29 -0.59 -9.53 -2.13
C ILE A 29 -1.27 -8.23 -2.54
N PRO A 30 -2.61 -8.16 -2.49
CA PRO A 30 -3.34 -6.92 -2.70
C PRO A 30 -3.18 -5.97 -1.51
N VAL A 31 -2.98 -4.68 -1.78
CA VAL A 31 -2.87 -3.62 -0.76
C VAL A 31 -3.61 -2.35 -1.20
N TRP A 32 -4.14 -1.63 -0.22
CA TRP A 32 -4.43 -0.20 -0.36
C TRP A 32 -3.15 0.59 -0.12
N PHE A 33 -2.99 1.69 -0.84
CA PHE A 33 -1.84 2.56 -0.71
C PHE A 33 -2.21 4.02 -0.98
N GLU A 34 -1.31 4.92 -0.61
CA GLU A 34 -1.38 6.33 -0.96
C GLU A 34 -0.02 6.80 -1.47
N LEU A 35 -0.02 7.69 -2.46
CA LEU A 35 1.18 8.36 -2.94
C LEU A 35 1.39 9.66 -2.15
N ARG A 36 2.40 9.72 -1.28
CA ARG A 36 2.74 10.89 -0.43
C ARG A 36 4.17 11.31 -0.66
N GLY A 37 4.40 12.57 -1.07
CA GLY A 37 5.75 13.10 -1.24
C GLY A 37 6.62 12.34 -2.26
N GLY A 38 6.01 11.59 -3.18
CA GLY A 38 6.72 10.73 -4.13
C GLY A 38 6.96 9.29 -3.67
N GLU A 39 6.59 8.96 -2.43
CA GLU A 39 6.64 7.60 -1.87
C GLU A 39 5.25 6.96 -1.82
N LEU A 40 5.21 5.62 -1.85
CA LEU A 40 3.96 4.90 -1.66
C LEU A 40 3.89 4.41 -0.22
N VAL A 41 2.83 4.76 0.49
CA VAL A 41 2.62 4.39 1.89
C VAL A 41 1.51 3.37 2.02
N ILE A 42 1.72 2.38 2.88
CA ILE A 42 0.77 1.30 3.16
C ILE A 42 0.66 1.16 4.68
N ALA A 43 -0.58 1.22 5.19
CA ALA A 43 -0.86 0.89 6.58
C ALA A 43 -0.85 -0.63 6.79
N SER A 44 -0.28 -1.08 7.90
CA SER A 44 -0.29 -2.48 8.28
C SER A 44 -0.55 -2.63 9.79
N PRO A 45 -1.23 -3.72 10.21
CA PRO A 45 -1.11 -4.18 11.59
C PRO A 45 0.37 -4.44 11.95
N PRO A 46 0.71 -4.40 13.25
CA PRO A 46 2.06 -4.73 13.70
C PRO A 46 2.35 -6.21 13.46
N ALA A 47 3.63 -6.55 13.35
CA ALA A 47 4.11 -7.93 13.38
C ALA A 47 3.53 -8.83 12.27
N THR A 48 3.11 -8.24 11.14
CA THR A 48 2.60 -9.03 10.01
C THR A 48 3.72 -9.79 9.30
N TYR A 49 3.39 -10.88 8.62
CA TYR A 49 4.37 -11.62 7.80
C TYR A 49 5.07 -10.71 6.78
N LYS A 50 4.29 -9.85 6.07
CA LYS A 50 4.84 -8.90 5.10
C LYS A 50 5.76 -7.87 5.76
N GLY A 51 5.40 -7.36 6.94
CA GLY A 51 6.20 -6.38 7.69
C GLY A 51 7.55 -6.96 8.08
N HIS A 52 7.57 -8.18 8.64
CA HIS A 52 8.81 -8.87 8.97
C HIS A 52 9.67 -9.18 7.74
N ALA A 53 9.04 -9.66 6.65
CA ALA A 53 9.74 -9.98 5.42
C ALA A 53 10.41 -8.74 4.80
N LEU A 54 9.66 -7.63 4.70
CA LEU A 54 10.16 -6.36 4.16
C LEU A 54 11.20 -5.69 5.06
N SER A 55 11.09 -5.87 6.38
CA SER A 55 12.12 -5.39 7.32
C SER A 55 13.46 -6.12 7.14
N ARG A 56 13.43 -7.40 6.74
CA ARG A 56 14.62 -8.22 6.49
C ARG A 56 15.21 -8.00 5.10
N ASP A 57 14.36 -7.89 4.09
CA ASP A 57 14.74 -7.60 2.70
C ASP A 57 13.76 -6.57 2.13
N GLY A 58 14.20 -5.31 2.07
CA GLY A 58 13.39 -4.19 1.60
C GLY A 58 13.15 -4.18 0.08
N ARG A 59 13.67 -5.13 -0.70
CA ARG A 59 13.43 -5.12 -2.15
C ARG A 59 11.97 -5.44 -2.44
N ALA A 60 11.25 -4.46 -3.00
CA ALA A 60 9.83 -4.57 -3.27
C ALA A 60 9.47 -4.14 -4.69
N ALA A 61 8.29 -4.56 -5.14
CA ALA A 61 7.65 -4.09 -6.35
C ALA A 61 6.17 -3.79 -6.09
N LEU A 62 5.60 -2.82 -6.80
CA LEU A 62 4.16 -2.58 -6.80
C LEU A 62 3.66 -2.52 -8.25
N SER A 63 2.58 -3.22 -8.55
CA SER A 63 1.86 -3.04 -9.81
C SER A 63 0.43 -2.58 -9.58
N VAL A 64 -0.03 -1.65 -10.40
CA VAL A 64 -1.39 -1.12 -10.39
C VAL A 64 -1.90 -1.10 -11.83
N SER A 65 -3.14 -1.53 -12.06
CA SER A 65 -3.76 -1.48 -13.37
C SER A 65 -5.25 -1.13 -13.32
N THR A 66 -5.78 -0.58 -14.41
CA THR A 66 -7.24 -0.55 -14.63
C THR A 66 -7.77 -1.96 -14.94
N ALA A 67 -9.06 -2.16 -14.67
CA ALA A 67 -9.73 -3.44 -14.94
C ALA A 67 -10.23 -3.58 -16.39
N GLU A 68 -10.34 -2.47 -17.12
CA GLU A 68 -10.91 -2.42 -18.47
C GLU A 68 -9.88 -1.97 -19.50
N ARG A 69 -10.08 -2.39 -20.76
CA ARG A 69 -9.23 -2.05 -21.89
C ARG A 69 -9.52 -0.63 -22.43
N PRO A 70 -8.50 0.11 -22.93
CA PRO A 70 -7.08 -0.24 -22.87
C PRO A 70 -6.56 -0.20 -21.43
N TYR A 71 -5.78 -1.23 -21.04
CA TYR A 71 -5.29 -1.35 -19.68
C TYR A 71 -4.23 -0.29 -19.43
N LEU A 72 -4.46 0.60 -18.48
CA LEU A 72 -3.42 1.50 -17.98
C LEU A 72 -2.69 0.78 -16.87
N ILE A 73 -1.36 0.72 -16.96
CA ILE A 73 -0.53 -0.06 -16.03
C ILE A 73 0.61 0.81 -15.53
N VAL A 74 0.83 0.78 -14.22
CA VAL A 74 2.05 1.27 -13.59
C VAL A 74 2.75 0.10 -12.90
N SER A 75 4.05 -0.02 -13.14
CA SER A 75 4.94 -0.92 -12.39
C SER A 75 6.01 -0.09 -11.68
N VAL A 76 6.23 -0.39 -10.40
CA VAL A 76 7.20 0.26 -9.54
C VAL A 76 8.17 -0.79 -9.02
N VAL A 77 9.46 -0.50 -9.08
CA VAL A 77 10.51 -1.18 -8.30
C VAL A 77 10.93 -0.20 -7.22
N ALA A 78 10.98 -0.64 -5.96
CA ALA A 78 11.20 0.22 -4.81
C ALA A 78 12.06 -0.46 -3.73
N ASP A 79 12.67 0.37 -2.89
CA ASP A 79 13.19 -0.06 -1.61
C ASP A 79 12.14 0.24 -0.54
N ALA A 80 11.83 -0.76 0.28
CA ALA A 80 10.82 -0.69 1.32
C ALA A 80 11.46 -0.49 2.69
N THR A 81 10.85 0.36 3.50
CA THR A 81 11.13 0.46 4.93
C THR A 81 9.85 0.18 5.71
N VAL A 82 10.02 -0.33 6.94
CA VAL A 82 8.91 -0.58 7.86
C VAL A 82 9.18 0.18 9.15
N GLU A 83 8.28 1.08 9.48
CA GLU A 83 8.37 1.96 10.64
C GLU A 83 7.24 1.64 11.61
N ARG A 84 7.51 1.68 12.91
CA ARG A 84 6.46 1.62 13.93
C ARG A 84 5.64 2.90 13.84
N LEU A 85 4.33 2.76 13.88
CA LEU A 85 3.37 3.85 13.82
C LEU A 85 2.54 3.83 15.10
N ALA A 86 2.52 4.94 15.84
CA ALA A 86 1.71 5.03 17.05
C ALA A 86 0.22 4.84 16.70
N GLU A 87 -0.56 4.33 17.65
CA GLU A 87 -1.98 4.06 17.43
C GLU A 87 -2.74 5.23 16.78
N SER A 88 -2.58 6.45 17.29
CA SER A 88 -3.27 7.64 16.75
C SER A 88 -2.91 7.90 15.29
N GLU A 89 -1.63 7.84 14.94
CA GLU A 89 -1.14 8.04 13.57
C GLU A 89 -1.62 6.91 12.64
N ARG A 90 -1.69 5.68 13.17
CA ARG A 90 -2.25 4.54 12.43
C ARG A 90 -3.73 4.71 12.16
N ILE A 91 -4.51 5.17 13.14
CA ILE A 91 -5.93 5.47 12.95
C ILE A 91 -6.10 6.53 11.88
N GLU A 92 -5.31 7.61 11.89
CA GLU A 92 -5.35 8.65 10.87
C GLU A 92 -5.07 8.09 9.46
N LEU A 93 -4.00 7.30 9.31
CA LEU A 93 -3.64 6.71 8.02
C LEU A 93 -4.69 5.71 7.52
N VAL A 94 -5.18 4.82 8.37
CA VAL A 94 -6.22 3.85 8.02
C VAL A 94 -7.52 4.56 7.65
N SER A 95 -7.89 5.62 8.37
CA SER A 95 -9.07 6.42 8.06
C SER A 95 -8.96 7.13 6.72
N ALA A 96 -7.79 7.71 6.41
CA ALA A 96 -7.52 8.34 5.13
C ALA A 96 -7.60 7.33 3.97
N LEU A 97 -7.01 6.14 4.13
CA LEU A 97 -7.09 5.06 3.14
C LEU A 97 -8.53 4.55 2.98
N ALA A 98 -9.26 4.33 4.07
CA ALA A 98 -10.65 3.89 4.01
C ALA A 98 -11.53 4.92 3.27
N LEU A 99 -11.38 6.22 3.57
CA LEU A 99 -12.08 7.29 2.86
C LEU A 99 -11.75 7.29 1.37
N ARG A 100 -10.47 7.14 1.04
CA ARG A 100 -9.98 7.12 -0.34
C ARG A 100 -10.55 5.95 -1.14
N TYR A 101 -10.58 4.75 -0.55
CA TYR A 101 -10.94 3.51 -1.27
C TYR A 101 -12.42 3.18 -1.23
N LEU A 102 -13.13 3.57 -0.17
CA LEU A 102 -14.52 3.19 0.06
C LEU A 102 -15.50 4.38 0.05
N GLY A 103 -15.00 5.62 -0.02
CA GLY A 103 -15.82 6.81 0.14
C GLY A 103 -16.32 7.03 1.59
N PRO A 104 -17.06 8.12 1.87
CA PRO A 104 -17.42 8.50 3.24
C PRO A 104 -18.22 7.44 4.00
N ASP A 105 -19.27 6.90 3.39
CA ASP A 105 -20.15 5.91 4.03
C ASP A 105 -19.44 4.58 4.24
N GLY A 106 -18.69 4.12 3.23
CA GLY A 106 -17.92 2.89 3.31
C GLY A 106 -16.78 2.97 4.32
N ALA A 107 -16.12 4.12 4.42
CA ALA A 107 -15.09 4.36 5.43
C ALA A 107 -15.65 4.31 6.85
N ARG A 108 -16.82 4.92 7.08
CA ARG A 108 -17.50 4.87 8.38
C ARG A 108 -17.79 3.42 8.80
N LEU A 109 -18.34 2.61 7.88
CA LEU A 109 -18.62 1.19 8.14
C LEU A 109 -17.33 0.39 8.38
N TYR A 110 -16.31 0.62 7.56
CA TYR A 110 -15.02 -0.04 7.69
C TYR A 110 -14.37 0.24 9.06
N LEU A 111 -14.37 1.50 9.50
CA LEU A 111 -13.79 1.90 10.79
C LEU A 111 -14.59 1.38 11.99
N ASP A 112 -15.92 1.27 11.87
CA ASP A 112 -16.77 0.65 12.89
C ASP A 112 -16.43 -0.84 13.08
N VAL A 113 -16.23 -1.59 11.99
CA VAL A 113 -15.79 -2.99 12.06
C VAL A 113 -14.35 -3.09 12.56
N TRP A 114 -13.44 -2.30 11.98
CA TRP A 114 -12.02 -2.31 12.31
C TRP A 114 -11.75 -2.03 13.79
N SER A 115 -12.49 -1.09 14.40
CA SER A 115 -12.38 -0.79 15.83
C SER A 115 -12.95 -1.91 16.72
N LYS A 116 -14.02 -2.59 16.28
CA LYS A 116 -14.66 -3.69 17.03
C LYS A 116 -13.88 -5.00 16.96
N GLU A 117 -13.19 -5.29 15.86
CA GLU A 117 -12.41 -6.52 15.66
C GLU A 117 -11.06 -6.51 16.39
N GLY A 118 -10.88 -5.67 17.40
CA GLY A 118 -9.68 -5.72 18.24
C GLY A 118 -8.41 -5.33 17.51
N HIS A 119 -8.51 -4.46 16.50
CA HIS A 119 -7.35 -3.80 15.89
C HIS A 119 -6.94 -2.43 16.51
N PRO A 120 -7.27 -2.05 17.77
CA PRO A 120 -6.63 -0.90 18.40
C PRO A 120 -5.17 -1.22 18.76
N GLY A 121 -4.38 -0.17 18.93
CA GLY A 121 -2.94 -0.22 19.19
C GLY A 121 -2.07 0.19 18.00
N ASP A 122 -0.78 0.30 18.29
CA ASP A 122 0.27 0.62 17.33
C ASP A 122 0.23 -0.31 16.12
N GLY A 123 0.75 0.15 14.98
CA GLY A 123 1.02 -0.73 13.86
C GLY A 123 2.24 -0.31 13.08
N GLU A 124 2.19 -0.53 11.77
CA GLU A 124 3.35 -0.37 10.91
C GLU A 124 2.99 0.50 9.71
N LEU A 125 3.89 1.41 9.39
CA LEU A 125 3.92 2.13 8.13
C LEU A 125 4.95 1.43 7.23
N ILE A 126 4.50 0.90 6.10
CA ILE A 126 5.40 0.43 5.05
C ILE A 126 5.53 1.57 4.04
N ARG A 127 6.75 2.08 3.87
CA ARG A 127 7.08 3.07 2.82
C ARG A 127 7.78 2.35 1.68
N LEU A 128 7.35 2.59 0.45
CA LEU A 128 8.07 2.18 -0.75
C LEU A 128 8.68 3.42 -1.38
N ALA A 129 10.00 3.55 -1.32
CA ALA A 129 10.77 4.58 -2.00
C ALA A 129 11.03 4.12 -3.45
N PRO A 130 10.38 4.72 -4.47
CA PRO A 130 10.48 4.23 -5.84
C PRO A 130 11.89 4.41 -6.41
N ARG A 131 12.52 3.31 -6.83
CA ARG A 131 13.76 3.33 -7.61
C ARG A 131 13.49 3.51 -9.10
N LYS A 132 12.41 2.91 -9.58
CA LYS A 132 12.00 2.97 -10.98
C LYS A 132 10.49 2.91 -11.08
N ILE A 133 9.91 3.81 -11.85
CA ILE A 133 8.49 3.84 -12.17
C ILE A 133 8.34 3.74 -13.68
N ARG A 134 7.49 2.84 -14.16
CA ARG A 134 7.17 2.69 -15.57
C ARG A 134 5.65 2.72 -15.75
N PHE A 135 5.20 3.57 -16.67
CA PHE A 135 3.86 3.56 -17.21
C PHE A 135 3.83 2.78 -18.52
N SER A 136 2.76 2.03 -18.76
CA SER A 136 2.51 1.34 -20.02
C SER A 136 1.01 1.15 -20.26
N THR A 137 0.66 0.88 -21.52
CA THR A 137 -0.70 0.53 -21.95
C THR A 137 -0.70 -0.85 -22.60
N SER A 138 -1.76 -1.64 -22.40
CA SER A 138 -1.94 -2.95 -23.04
C SER A 138 -3.37 -3.18 -23.52
#